data_AF-A0A2W6VIU3-F1
#
_entry.id   AF-A0A2W6VIU3-F1
#
_cell.length_a   1.000
_cell.length_b   1.000
_cell.length_c   1.000
_cell.angle_alpha   90.00
_cell.angle_beta   90.00
_cell.angle_gamma   90.00
#
_symmetry.space_group_name_H-M   'P 1'
#
loop_
_entity.id
_entity.type
_entity.pdbx_description
1 polymer ?
#
loop_
_entity_poly.entity_id
_entity_poly.type
_entity_poly.pdbx_seq_one_letter_code
_entity_poly.pdbx_strand_id
1 'polypeptide(L)'
;MQNQNPFFEDLSRLMSSMAGTMAGASREAETRMREKFREMVGGIDMVSREEFEAVKTLAAEARAEIEALKAEIESLRSSAPTAAQPAKTPRAKPQKIDIS
;
A
#
# COMPACT_ATOMS: atom_id res chain seq x y z
N MET A 1 -5.58 -64.55 -37.85
CA MET A 1 -5.89 -63.14 -37.58
C MET A 1 -5.07 -62.71 -36.36
N GLN A 2 -4.17 -61.74 -36.50
CA GLN A 2 -3.62 -60.89 -35.41
C GLN A 2 -2.53 -60.00 -36.02
N ASN A 3 -2.96 -58.91 -36.68
CA ASN A 3 -2.06 -57.81 -36.98
C ASN A 3 -2.21 -56.79 -35.85
N GLN A 4 -1.52 -57.02 -34.74
CA GLN A 4 -1.38 -56.00 -33.69
C GLN A 4 -0.16 -55.17 -34.05
N ASN A 5 -0.37 -53.93 -34.48
CA ASN A 5 0.71 -53.05 -34.91
C ASN A 5 1.61 -52.73 -33.69
N PRO A 6 2.91 -53.13 -33.69
CA PRO A 6 3.82 -52.96 -32.56
C PRO A 6 4.02 -51.49 -32.14
N PHE A 7 3.86 -50.56 -33.09
CA PHE A 7 3.93 -49.12 -32.84
C PHE A 7 2.89 -48.60 -31.82
N PHE A 8 1.68 -49.16 -31.82
CA PHE A 8 0.65 -48.75 -30.86
C PHE A 8 0.93 -49.29 -29.46
N GLU A 9 1.54 -50.48 -29.36
CA GLU A 9 1.94 -51.07 -28.10
C GLU A 9 3.06 -50.27 -27.43
N ASP A 10 4.08 -49.87 -28.20
CA ASP A 10 5.19 -49.05 -27.69
C ASP A 10 4.72 -47.64 -27.29
N LEU A 11 3.81 -47.04 -28.06
CA LEU A 11 3.20 -45.76 -27.69
C LEU A 11 2.38 -45.89 -26.39
N SER A 12 1.63 -46.97 -26.22
CA SER A 12 0.84 -47.21 -25.00
C SER A 12 1.73 -47.40 -23.76
N ARG A 13 2.86 -48.09 -23.92
CA ARG A 13 3.88 -48.24 -22.87
C ARG A 13 4.55 -46.91 -22.54
N LEU A 14 4.91 -46.14 -23.56
CA LEU A 14 5.48 -44.79 -23.40
C LEU A 14 4.49 -43.88 -22.66
N MET A 15 3.22 -43.83 -23.09
CA MET A 15 2.20 -43.01 -22.44
C MET A 15 1.94 -43.45 -20.99
N SER A 16 1.90 -44.75 -20.72
CA SER A 16 1.74 -45.27 -19.36
C SER A 16 2.93 -44.89 -18.46
N SER A 17 4.15 -44.97 -18.99
CA SER A 17 5.36 -44.56 -18.28
C SER A 17 5.40 -43.04 -18.03
N MET A 18 5.04 -42.24 -19.03
CA MET A 18 4.94 -40.77 -18.93
C MET A 18 3.85 -40.36 -17.93
N ALA A 19 2.68 -41.02 -17.96
CA ALA A 19 1.60 -40.77 -17.01
C ALA A 19 2.04 -41.06 -15.56
N GLY A 20 2.77 -42.16 -15.32
CA GLY A 20 3.33 -42.46 -14.00
C GLY A 20 4.35 -41.43 -13.52
N THR A 21 5.22 -40.97 -14.43
CA THR A 21 6.24 -39.95 -14.12
C THR A 21 5.61 -38.58 -13.86
N MET A 22 4.61 -38.19 -14.65
CA MET A 22 3.84 -36.95 -14.47
C MET A 22 3.02 -36.95 -13.18
N ALA A 23 2.42 -38.08 -12.81
CA ALA A 23 1.68 -38.19 -11.55
C ALA A 23 2.59 -38.03 -10.32
N GLY A 24 3.79 -38.63 -10.34
CA GLY A 24 4.80 -38.44 -9.30
C GLY A 24 5.35 -37.01 -9.25
N ALA A 25 5.76 -36.48 -10.42
CA ALA A 25 6.27 -35.12 -10.54
C ALA A 25 5.23 -34.05 -10.14
N SER A 26 3.95 -34.27 -10.43
CA SER A 26 2.87 -33.36 -10.03
C SER A 26 2.74 -33.27 -8.51
N ARG A 27 2.90 -34.38 -7.78
CA ARG A 27 2.76 -34.40 -6.32
C ARG A 27 3.94 -33.74 -5.62
N GLU A 28 5.14 -33.91 -6.17
CA GLU A 28 6.34 -33.20 -5.72
C GLU A 28 6.27 -31.70 -6.05
N ALA A 29 5.78 -31.36 -7.26
CA ALA A 29 5.57 -29.97 -7.66
C ALA A 29 4.53 -29.26 -6.78
N GLU A 30 3.42 -29.92 -6.44
CA GLU A 30 2.39 -29.38 -5.55
C GLU A 30 2.97 -29.09 -4.16
N THR A 31 3.75 -30.02 -3.61
CA THR A 31 4.40 -29.84 -2.30
C THR A 31 5.37 -28.67 -2.33
N ARG A 32 6.25 -28.58 -3.34
CA ARG A 32 7.19 -27.47 -3.51
C ARG A 32 6.49 -26.14 -3.75
N MET A 33 5.40 -26.12 -4.53
CA MET A 33 4.60 -24.90 -4.73
C MET A 33 3.95 -24.43 -3.44
N ARG A 34 3.40 -25.34 -2.62
CA ARG A 34 2.84 -24.98 -1.31
C ARG A 34 3.88 -24.41 -0.37
N GLU A 35 5.07 -24.99 -0.33
CA GLU A 35 6.18 -24.48 0.49
C GLU A 35 6.62 -23.09 0.02
N LYS A 36 6.81 -22.90 -1.28
CA LYS A 36 7.15 -21.59 -1.85
C LYS A 36 6.06 -20.55 -1.64
N PHE A 37 4.79 -20.94 -1.67
CA PHE A 37 3.68 -20.06 -1.38
C PHE A 37 3.68 -19.64 0.11
N ARG A 38 3.94 -20.56 1.04
CA ARG A 38 4.07 -20.24 2.47
C ARG A 38 5.26 -19.31 2.74
N GLU A 39 6.39 -19.58 2.11
CA GLU A 39 7.59 -18.72 2.20
C GLU A 39 7.33 -17.33 1.63
N MET A 40 6.67 -17.24 0.47
CA MET A 40 6.30 -15.98 -0.16
C MET A 40 5.31 -15.19 0.71
N VAL A 41 4.25 -15.83 1.22
CA VAL A 41 3.26 -15.16 2.08
C VAL A 41 3.86 -14.77 3.43
N GLY A 42 4.74 -15.60 4.00
CA GLY A 42 5.47 -15.28 5.23
C GLY A 42 6.56 -14.22 5.06
N GLY A 43 7.02 -13.99 3.83
CA GLY A 43 8.00 -12.94 3.49
C GLY A 43 7.36 -11.60 3.09
N ILE A 44 6.03 -11.52 3.00
CA ILE A 44 5.33 -10.24 2.84
C ILE A 44 5.24 -9.62 4.24
N ASP A 45 5.67 -8.37 4.37
CA ASP A 45 5.55 -7.56 5.60
C ASP A 45 4.06 -7.32 5.91
N MET A 46 3.43 -8.34 6.49
CA MET A 46 1.99 -8.38 6.73
C MET A 46 1.71 -7.69 8.06
N VAL A 47 1.06 -6.54 7.99
CA VAL A 47 0.58 -5.85 9.20
C VAL A 47 -0.40 -6.75 9.93
N SER A 48 -0.21 -6.93 11.24
CA SER A 48 -1.11 -7.75 12.03
C SER A 48 -2.52 -7.12 12.04
N ARG A 49 -3.53 -7.96 12.26
CA ARG A 49 -4.92 -7.46 12.36
C ARG A 49 -5.08 -6.44 13.48
N GLU A 50 -4.36 -6.63 14.58
CA GLU A 50 -4.40 -5.75 15.75
C GLU A 50 -3.80 -4.38 15.44
N GLU A 51 -2.62 -4.33 14.80
CA GLU A 51 -2.02 -3.07 14.35
C GLU A 51 -2.89 -2.35 13.33
N PHE A 52 -3.52 -3.09 12.42
CA PHE A 52 -4.45 -2.53 11.46
C PHE A 52 -5.66 -1.88 12.13
N GLU A 53 -6.30 -2.56 13.09
CA GLU A 53 -7.45 -1.99 13.82
C GLU A 53 -7.03 -0.82 14.73
N ALA A 54 -5.84 -0.86 15.31
CA ALA A 54 -5.28 0.26 16.08
C ALA A 54 -5.11 1.51 15.20
N VAL A 55 -4.46 1.38 14.04
CA VAL A 55 -4.26 2.49 13.10
C VAL A 55 -5.57 3.00 12.54
N LYS A 56 -6.52 2.10 12.26
CA LYS A 56 -7.86 2.48 11.77
C LYS A 56 -8.63 3.31 12.79
N THR A 57 -8.56 2.93 14.07
CA THR A 57 -9.19 3.69 15.16
C THR A 57 -8.55 5.07 15.29
N LEU A 58 -7.21 5.11 15.36
CA LEU A 58 -6.45 6.37 15.40
C LEU A 58 -6.77 7.28 14.20
N ALA A 59 -6.88 6.72 13.00
CA ALA A 59 -7.20 7.47 11.79
C ALA A 59 -8.63 8.04 11.81
N ALA A 60 -9.59 7.31 12.40
CA ALA A 60 -10.96 7.77 12.56
C ALA A 60 -11.05 8.93 13.56
N GLU A 61 -10.41 8.78 14.73
CA GLU A 61 -10.34 9.82 15.77
C GLU A 61 -9.65 11.08 15.26
N ALA A 62 -8.48 10.93 14.63
CA ALA A 62 -7.76 12.06 14.05
C ALA A 62 -8.58 12.82 13.00
N ARG A 63 -9.37 12.12 12.17
CA ARG A 63 -10.27 12.79 11.21
C ARG A 63 -11.36 13.59 11.94
N ALA A 64 -11.95 13.05 13.00
CA ALA A 64 -12.95 13.77 13.77
C ALA A 64 -12.36 15.03 14.42
N GLU A 65 -11.17 14.93 15.02
CA GLU A 65 -10.46 16.06 15.61
C GLU A 65 -10.09 17.14 14.57
N ILE A 66 -9.63 16.73 13.38
CA ILE A 66 -9.32 17.66 12.29
C ILE A 66 -10.56 18.47 11.88
N GLU A 67 -11.72 17.84 11.74
CA GLU A 67 -12.95 18.56 11.38
C GLU A 67 -13.42 19.51 12.49
N ALA A 68 -13.29 19.10 13.77
CA ALA A 68 -13.58 19.98 14.90
C ALA A 68 -12.66 21.21 14.93
N LEU A 69 -11.35 21.01 14.77
CA LEU A 69 -10.38 22.10 14.73
C LEU A 69 -10.59 23.03 13.54
N LYS A 70 -10.93 22.49 12.36
CA LYS A 70 -11.29 23.33 11.19
C LYS A 70 -12.49 24.21 11.48
N ALA A 71 -13.53 23.67 12.11
CA ALA A 71 -14.72 24.45 12.47
C ALA A 71 -14.38 25.57 13.46
N GLU A 72 -13.53 25.29 14.45
CA GLU A 72 -13.04 26.29 15.39
C GLU A 72 -12.22 27.38 14.69
N ILE A 73 -11.30 26.99 13.79
CA ILE A 73 -10.51 27.93 13.00
C ILE A 73 -11.41 28.84 12.16
N GLU A 74 -12.45 28.30 11.53
CA GLU A 74 -13.38 29.10 10.72
C GLU A 74 -14.19 30.10 11.57
N SER A 75 -14.64 29.66 12.76
CA SER A 75 -15.31 30.52 13.73
C SER A 75 -14.40 31.66 14.20
N LEU A 76 -13.14 31.35 14.51
CA LEU A 76 -12.15 32.35 14.92
C LEU A 76 -11.78 33.29 13.77
N ARG A 77 -11.65 32.80 12.53
CA ARG A 77 -11.39 33.64 11.35
C ARG A 77 -12.55 34.57 11.03
N SER A 78 -13.78 34.11 11.21
CA SER A 78 -14.99 34.92 11.03
C SER A 78 -15.16 35.96 12.15
N SER A 79 -14.68 35.65 13.35
CA SER A 79 -14.75 36.51 14.53
C SER A 79 -13.55 37.46 14.66
N ALA A 80 -12.44 37.20 13.96
CA ALA A 80 -11.31 38.09 13.92
C ALA A 80 -11.69 39.34 13.12
N PRO A 81 -11.72 40.56 13.70
CA PRO A 81 -11.74 41.76 12.89
C PRO A 81 -10.51 41.69 12.00
N THR A 82 -10.68 41.88 10.69
CA THR A 82 -9.57 42.06 9.74
C THR A 82 -8.55 42.96 10.43
N ALA A 83 -7.39 42.38 10.78
CA ALA A 83 -6.32 43.12 11.42
C ALA A 83 -6.10 44.35 10.54
N ALA A 84 -6.36 45.51 11.14
CA ALA A 84 -6.30 46.80 10.49
C ALA A 84 -5.05 46.85 9.61
N GLN A 85 -5.23 47.18 8.33
CA GLN A 85 -4.11 47.54 7.46
C GLN A 85 -3.18 48.46 8.26
N PRO A 86 -1.88 48.17 8.33
CA PRO A 86 -0.96 49.04 9.05
C PRO A 86 -1.08 50.42 8.43
N ALA A 87 -1.62 51.36 9.19
CA ALA A 87 -1.79 52.75 8.78
C ALA A 87 -0.42 53.25 8.34
N LYS A 88 -0.32 53.64 7.06
CA LYS A 88 0.88 54.21 6.46
C LYS A 88 1.33 55.39 7.32
N THR A 89 2.36 55.19 8.13
CA THR A 89 2.98 56.27 8.88
C THR A 89 3.50 57.29 7.88
N PRO A 90 3.15 58.59 7.97
CA PRO A 90 3.69 59.58 7.06
C PRO A 90 5.19 59.69 7.31
N ARG A 91 5.95 59.36 6.26
CA ARG A 91 7.42 59.41 6.23
C ARG A 91 7.89 60.81 6.61
N ALA A 92 8.47 60.96 7.80
CA ALA A 92 9.08 62.21 8.25
C ALA A 92 10.21 62.60 7.29
N LYS A 93 10.24 63.88 6.89
CA LYS A 93 11.23 64.46 5.97
C LYS A 93 12.65 64.32 6.55
N PRO A 94 13.69 64.02 5.74
CA PRO A 94 15.05 63.88 6.24
C PRO A 94 15.56 65.25 6.71
N GLN A 95 15.97 65.31 7.97
CA GLN A 95 16.65 66.44 8.57
C GLN A 95 18.07 66.49 7.99
N LYS A 96 18.40 67.59 7.30
CA LYS A 96 19.73 67.81 6.72
C LYS A 96 20.74 67.85 7.87
N ILE A 97 21.75 66.98 7.79
CA ILE A 97 22.92 67.05 8.65
C ILE A 97 23.89 67.99 7.92
N ASP A 98 23.95 69.23 8.38
CA ASP A 98 25.02 70.15 8.01
C ASP A 98 26.30 69.67 8.70
N ILE A 99 27.30 69.31 7.90
CA ILE A 99 28.66 69.00 8.35
C ILE A 99 29.53 70.20 7.97
N SER A 100 29.98 70.93 8.99
CA SER A 100 31.07 71.91 8.91
C SER A 100 32.43 71.21 8.85
#